data_AF-A0A520FKW2-F1
#
_entry.id   AF-A0A520FKW2-F1
#
_cell.length_a   1.000
_cell.length_b   1.000
_cell.length_c   1.000
_cell.angle_alpha   90.00
_cell.angle_beta   90.00
_cell.angle_gamma   90.00
#
_symmetry.space_group_name_H-M   'P 1'
#
loop_
_entity.id
_entity.type
_entity.pdbx_description
1 polymer ?
#
loop_
_entity_poly.entity_id
_entity_poly.type
_entity_poly.pdbx_seq_one_letter_code
_entity_poly.pdbx_strand_id
1 'polypeptide(L)'
;MSVIRGNPSMGPVAYWDRIGAYRLTAVATADDLGEAAITPAARSLLEHRNIDLRSTAEAYLDHAGDAAATAAELQIHRETLYYRLSRIEDLTGLDLTAGAHRLELHIGLVLGKFLGQFPSS
;
A
#
# COMPACT_ATOMS: atom_id res chain seq x y z
N MET A 1 -18.42 -8.32 13.18
CA MET A 1 -18.80 -8.66 11.78
C MET A 1 -18.05 -7.67 10.89
N SER A 2 -16.93 -8.07 10.31
CA SER A 2 -16.08 -7.15 9.55
C SER A 2 -16.55 -7.04 8.11
N VAL A 3 -16.57 -5.82 7.57
CA VAL A 3 -17.03 -5.52 6.20
C VAL A 3 -15.81 -5.18 5.36
N ILE A 4 -15.54 -6.00 4.35
CA ILE A 4 -14.49 -5.73 3.36
C ILE A 4 -15.10 -4.85 2.27
N ARG A 5 -14.58 -3.63 2.07
CA ARG A 5 -15.03 -2.77 0.96
C ARG A 5 -14.42 -3.26 -0.34
N GLY A 6 -15.23 -3.43 -1.39
CA GLY A 6 -14.76 -3.86 -2.71
C GLY A 6 -13.85 -2.83 -3.39
N ASN A 7 -12.94 -3.31 -4.25
CA ASN A 7 -12.09 -2.44 -5.07
C ASN A 7 -12.94 -1.78 -6.16
N PRO A 8 -13.03 -0.44 -6.24
CA PRO A 8 -13.81 0.23 -7.29
C PRO A 8 -13.37 -0.14 -8.71
N SER A 9 -12.09 -0.47 -8.92
CA SER A 9 -11.56 -0.84 -10.24
C SER A 9 -12.01 -2.22 -10.73
N MET A 10 -12.54 -3.06 -9.85
CA MET A 10 -13.02 -4.42 -10.18
C MET A 10 -14.51 -4.49 -10.50
N GLY A 11 -15.25 -3.38 -10.36
CA GLY A 11 -16.71 -3.35 -10.52
C GLY A 11 -17.46 -4.14 -9.44
N PRO A 12 -18.80 -4.23 -9.52
CA PRO A 12 -19.63 -4.89 -8.51
C PRO A 12 -19.55 -6.42 -8.55
N VAL A 13 -19.00 -6.99 -9.63
CA VAL A 13 -18.87 -8.44 -9.85
C VAL A 13 -17.49 -8.71 -10.40
N ALA A 14 -16.75 -9.61 -9.74
CA ALA A 14 -15.43 -10.04 -10.19
C ALA A 14 -15.36 -11.57 -10.27
N TYR A 15 -14.67 -12.07 -11.30
CA TYR A 15 -14.51 -13.51 -11.51
C TYR A 15 -13.40 -14.05 -10.62
N TRP A 16 -13.67 -15.18 -9.94
CA TRP A 16 -12.76 -15.79 -8.99
C TRP A 16 -11.36 -15.96 -9.58
N ASP A 17 -11.25 -16.52 -10.78
CA ASP A 17 -9.99 -16.77 -11.49
C ASP A 17 -9.19 -15.50 -11.83
N ARG A 18 -9.81 -14.32 -11.83
CA ARG A 18 -9.21 -13.03 -12.27
C ARG A 18 -8.81 -12.07 -11.17
N ILE A 19 -9.26 -12.28 -9.93
CA ILE A 19 -8.95 -11.36 -8.82
C ILE A 19 -7.65 -11.69 -8.08
N GLY A 20 -6.90 -12.71 -8.50
CA GLY A 20 -5.55 -12.99 -7.99
C GLY A 20 -5.45 -13.06 -6.45
N ALA A 21 -4.49 -12.32 -5.88
CA ALA A 21 -4.25 -12.29 -4.43
C ALA A 21 -5.44 -11.79 -3.61
N TYR A 22 -6.38 -11.04 -4.21
CA TYR A 22 -7.58 -10.58 -3.50
C TYR A 22 -8.49 -11.73 -3.05
N ARG A 23 -8.33 -12.95 -3.59
CA ARG A 23 -9.00 -14.15 -3.05
C ARG A 23 -8.72 -14.39 -1.57
N LEU A 24 -7.59 -13.91 -1.06
CA LEU A 24 -7.26 -14.01 0.37
C LEU A 24 -8.37 -13.40 1.25
N THR A 25 -9.08 -12.37 0.75
CA THR A 25 -10.24 -11.77 1.43
C THR A 25 -11.45 -12.68 1.58
N ALA A 26 -11.56 -13.72 0.75
CA ALA A 26 -12.66 -14.68 0.80
C ALA A 26 -12.34 -15.92 1.65
N VAL A 27 -11.05 -16.15 1.98
CA VAL A 27 -10.59 -17.34 2.72
C VAL A 27 -10.04 -17.02 4.11
N ALA A 28 -9.83 -15.73 4.42
CA ALA A 28 -9.39 -15.25 5.73
C ALA A 28 -10.30 -14.13 6.20
N THR A 29 -10.46 -13.99 7.52
CA THR A 29 -11.23 -12.86 8.06
C THR A 29 -10.46 -11.56 7.90
N ALA A 30 -11.15 -10.44 7.99
CA ALA A 30 -10.53 -9.12 7.99
C ALA A 30 -9.51 -8.96 9.13
N ASP A 31 -9.76 -9.59 10.29
CA ASP A 31 -8.88 -9.53 11.44
C ASP A 31 -7.60 -10.34 11.17
N ASP A 32 -7.73 -11.56 10.64
CA ASP A 32 -6.58 -12.40 10.24
C ASP A 32 -5.71 -11.70 9.19
N LEU A 33 -6.34 -11.09 8.19
CA LEU A 33 -5.64 -10.34 7.15
C LEU A 33 -4.98 -9.08 7.71
N GLY A 34 -5.66 -8.41 8.64
CA GLY A 34 -5.12 -7.24 9.34
C GLY A 34 -3.85 -7.59 10.11
N GLU A 35 -3.87 -8.69 10.86
CA GLU A 35 -2.72 -9.16 11.63
C GLU A 35 -1.55 -9.59 10.73
N ALA A 36 -1.84 -10.29 9.63
CA ALA A 36 -0.80 -10.77 8.72
C ALA A 36 -0.18 -9.67 7.85
N ALA A 37 -0.96 -8.68 7.42
CA ALA A 37 -0.55 -7.71 6.40
C ALA A 37 -0.21 -6.33 6.94
N ILE A 38 -0.85 -5.88 8.03
CA ILE A 38 -0.60 -4.56 8.60
C ILE A 38 0.53 -4.68 9.63
N THR A 39 1.74 -4.92 9.11
CA THR A 39 2.96 -4.97 9.92
C THR A 39 3.20 -3.64 10.63
N PRO A 40 4.02 -3.59 11.70
CA PRO A 40 4.36 -2.33 12.36
C PRO A 40 4.90 -1.26 11.40
N ALA A 41 5.66 -1.69 10.37
CA ALA A 41 6.17 -0.82 9.32
C ALA A 41 5.05 -0.27 8.42
N ALA A 42 4.15 -1.12 7.92
CA ALA A 42 3.01 -0.66 7.14
C ALA A 42 2.10 0.27 7.96
N ARG A 43 1.87 -0.06 9.24
CA ARG A 43 1.10 0.74 10.19
C ARG A 43 1.70 2.13 10.38
N SER A 44 3.02 2.24 10.56
CA SER A 44 3.68 3.53 10.80
C SER A 44 3.44 4.51 9.66
N LEU A 45 3.39 4.03 8.42
CA LEU A 45 3.05 4.83 7.25
C LEU A 45 1.53 5.08 7.11
N LEU A 46 0.69 4.06 7.37
CA LEU A 46 -0.77 4.15 7.30
C LEU A 46 -1.39 5.05 8.38
N GLU A 47 -0.73 5.26 9.50
CA GLU A 47 -1.17 6.17 10.56
C GLU A 47 -0.47 7.54 10.48
N HIS A 48 0.47 7.69 9.55
CA HIS A 48 1.19 8.95 9.37
C HIS A 48 0.30 10.04 8.78
N ARG A 49 0.41 11.23 9.39
CA ARG A 49 -0.36 12.43 9.03
C ARG A 49 0.05 13.07 7.69
N ASN A 50 1.27 12.81 7.22
CA ASN A 50 1.70 13.29 5.91
C ASN A 50 1.20 12.36 4.80
N ILE A 51 0.09 12.74 4.15
CA ILE A 51 -0.51 11.98 3.06
C ILE A 51 0.43 11.81 1.86
N ASP A 52 1.34 12.77 1.64
CA ASP A 52 2.26 12.71 0.50
C ASP A 52 3.21 11.52 0.58
N LEU A 53 3.64 11.13 1.78
CA LEU A 53 4.51 9.96 1.96
C LEU A 53 3.76 8.69 1.61
N ARG A 54 2.49 8.59 1.99
CA ARG A 54 1.65 7.45 1.62
C ARG A 54 1.43 7.39 0.11
N SER A 55 0.99 8.49 -0.50
CA SER A 55 0.81 8.57 -1.95
C SER A 55 2.10 8.29 -2.72
N THR A 56 3.25 8.71 -2.18
CA THR A 56 4.56 8.41 -2.76
C THR A 56 4.90 6.93 -2.69
N ALA A 57 4.69 6.28 -1.54
CA ALA A 57 4.92 4.85 -1.40
C ALA A 57 4.01 4.04 -2.33
N GLU A 58 2.73 4.39 -2.41
CA GLU A 58 1.76 3.74 -3.29
C GLU A 58 2.20 3.83 -4.76
N ALA A 59 2.42 5.04 -5.27
CA ALA A 59 2.87 5.23 -6.66
C ALA A 59 4.24 4.55 -6.92
N TYR A 60 5.16 4.60 -5.97
CA TYR A 60 6.47 3.94 -6.10
C TYR A 60 6.33 2.42 -6.25
N LEU A 61 5.47 1.81 -5.44
CA LEU A 61 5.26 0.37 -5.43
C LEU A 61 4.41 -0.11 -6.62
N ASP A 62 3.45 0.69 -7.07
CA ASP A 62 2.66 0.46 -8.29
C ASP A 62 3.53 0.52 -9.55
N HIS A 63 4.55 1.39 -9.56
CA HIS A 63 5.58 1.44 -10.62
C HIS A 63 6.76 0.48 -10.40
N ALA A 64 6.59 -0.55 -9.57
CA ALA A 64 7.59 -1.57 -9.29
C ALA A 64 8.96 -1.03 -8.83
N GLY A 65 8.98 0.16 -8.22
CA GLY A 65 10.17 0.85 -7.75
C GLY A 65 10.87 1.74 -8.78
N ASP A 66 10.24 2.04 -9.92
CA ASP A 66 10.78 2.98 -10.91
C ASP A 66 10.58 4.43 -10.46
N ALA A 67 11.65 5.03 -9.93
CA ALA A 67 11.64 6.41 -9.46
C ALA A 67 11.32 7.44 -10.57
N ALA A 68 11.67 7.17 -11.83
CA ALA A 68 11.37 8.10 -12.93
C ALA A 68 9.87 8.10 -13.23
N ALA A 69 9.27 6.90 -13.34
CA ALA A 69 7.84 6.75 -13.58
C ALA A 69 7.01 7.31 -12.41
N THR A 70 7.43 7.05 -11.17
CA THR A 70 6.78 7.60 -9.97
C THR A 70 6.84 9.12 -9.92
N ALA A 71 8.00 9.73 -10.19
CA ALA A 71 8.13 11.19 -10.20
C ALA A 71 7.24 11.82 -11.28
N ALA A 72 7.14 11.19 -12.45
CA ALA A 72 6.29 11.63 -13.54
C ALA A 72 4.79 11.54 -13.18
N GLU A 73 4.35 10.43 -12.58
CA GLU A 73 2.97 10.26 -12.13
C GLU A 73 2.57 11.31 -11.08
N LEU A 74 3.43 11.51 -10.08
CA LEU A 74 3.18 12.46 -9.00
C LEU A 74 3.43 13.91 -9.39
N GLN A 75 3.95 14.16 -10.60
CA GLN A 75 4.33 15.48 -11.11
C GLN A 75 5.29 16.24 -10.17
N ILE A 76 6.28 15.52 -9.62
CA ILE A 76 7.29 16.07 -8.71
C ILE A 76 8.70 15.95 -9.27
N HIS A 77 9.61 16.77 -8.73
CA HIS A 77 11.04 16.63 -9.00
C HIS A 77 11.63 15.35 -8.39
N ARG A 78 12.69 14.82 -9.02
CA ARG A 78 13.36 13.59 -8.57
C ARG A 78 13.95 13.75 -7.17
N GLU A 79 14.51 14.91 -6.85
CA GLU A 79 15.07 15.23 -5.54
C GLU A 79 13.99 15.16 -4.45
N THR A 80 12.80 15.71 -4.73
CA THR A 80 11.65 15.63 -3.83
C THR A 80 11.20 14.18 -3.65
N LEU A 81 11.18 13.39 -4.72
CA LEU A 81 10.85 11.97 -4.64
C LEU A 81 11.85 11.23 -3.74
N TYR A 82 13.16 11.37 -3.99
CA TYR A 82 14.19 10.70 -3.18
C TYR A 82 14.15 11.11 -1.72
N TYR A 83 13.91 12.39 -1.43
CA TYR A 83 13.66 12.85 -0.08
C TYR A 83 12.48 12.11 0.56
N ARG A 84 11.33 12.04 -0.13
CA ARG A 84 10.15 11.34 0.40
C ARG A 84 10.40 9.84 0.59
N LEU A 85 11.07 9.17 -0.34
CA LEU A 85 11.45 7.76 -0.22
C LEU A 85 12.35 7.52 0.99
N SER A 86 13.40 8.33 1.17
CA SER A 86 14.25 8.24 2.36
C SER A 86 13.46 8.46 3.66
N ARG A 87 12.49 9.38 3.68
CA ARG A 87 11.62 9.58 4.85
C ARG A 87 10.67 8.41 5.12
N ILE A 88 10.26 7.68 4.07
CA ILE A 88 9.47 6.45 4.21
C ILE A 88 10.36 5.35 4.82
N GLU A 89 11.59 5.20 4.34
CA GLU A 89 12.56 4.25 4.90
C GLU A 89 12.85 4.57 6.38
N ASP A 90 13.09 5.83 6.72
CA ASP A 90 13.27 6.28 8.11
C ASP A 90 12.06 5.95 9.00
N LEU A 91 10.85 6.16 8.48
CA LEU A 91 9.60 5.98 9.22
C LEU A 91 9.23 4.50 9.42
N THR A 92 9.53 3.66 8.44
CA THR A 92 9.11 2.27 8.39
C THR A 92 10.20 1.30 8.85
N GLY A 93 11.47 1.74 8.80
CA GLY A 93 12.63 0.88 8.98
C GLY A 93 12.89 -0.07 7.81
N LEU A 94 12.12 0.05 6.72
CA LEU A 94 12.24 -0.80 5.54
C LEU A 94 13.27 -0.22 4.57
N ASP A 95 14.07 -1.09 3.97
CA ASP A 95 14.92 -0.77 2.81
C ASP A 95 14.11 -0.97 1.51
N LEU A 96 13.78 0.12 0.82
CA LEU A 96 12.96 0.08 -0.40
C LEU A 96 13.72 -0.41 -1.62
N THR A 97 15.04 -0.60 -1.53
CA THR A 97 15.81 -1.27 -2.58
C THR A 97 15.65 -2.80 -2.51
N ALA A 98 15.29 -3.34 -1.34
CA ALA A 98 15.01 -4.75 -1.13
C ALA A 98 13.59 -5.15 -1.58
N GLY A 99 13.49 -6.14 -2.47
CA GLY A 99 12.21 -6.59 -3.00
C GLY A 99 11.25 -7.14 -1.94
N ALA A 100 11.76 -7.83 -0.92
CA ALA A 100 10.95 -8.37 0.17
C ALA A 100 10.28 -7.28 1.01
N HIS A 101 11.01 -6.20 1.31
CA HIS A 101 10.47 -5.07 2.05
C HIS A 101 9.45 -4.27 1.23
N ARG A 102 9.70 -4.09 -0.09
CA ARG A 102 8.70 -3.51 -0.99
C ARG A 102 7.42 -4.35 -1.00
N LEU A 103 7.54 -5.67 -1.07
CA LEU A 103 6.38 -6.57 -1.04
C LEU A 103 5.59 -6.43 0.27
N GLU A 104 6.28 -6.46 1.41
CA GLU A 104 5.66 -6.26 2.73
C GLU A 104 4.86 -4.96 2.78
N LEU A 105 5.50 -3.83 2.44
CA LEU A 105 4.85 -2.53 2.46
C LEU A 105 3.68 -2.46 1.48
N HIS A 106 3.82 -3.03 0.28
CA HIS A 106 2.79 -3.01 -0.74
C HIS A 106 1.56 -3.80 -0.31
N ILE A 107 1.73 -5.00 0.25
CA ILE A 107 0.62 -5.80 0.78
C ILE A 107 -0.10 -5.04 1.90
N GLY A 108 0.65 -4.44 2.83
CA GLY A 108 0.07 -3.68 3.94
C GLY A 108 -0.73 -2.47 3.46
N LEU A 109 -0.21 -1.70 2.50
CA LEU A 109 -0.91 -0.54 1.93
C LEU A 109 -2.17 -0.96 1.16
N VAL A 110 -2.08 -2.00 0.33
CA VAL A 110 -3.22 -2.52 -0.43
C VAL A 110 -4.30 -2.98 0.55
N LEU A 111 -3.99 -3.90 1.46
CA LEU A 111 -5.00 -4.47 2.37
C LEU A 111 -5.53 -3.45 3.38
N GLY A 112 -4.71 -2.48 3.81
CA GLY A 112 -5.18 -1.36 4.64
C GLY A 112 -6.36 -0.62 4.01
N LYS A 113 -6.40 -0.50 2.66
CA LYS A 113 -7.50 0.16 1.92
C LYS A 113 -8.79 -0.63 2.03
N PHE A 114 -8.69 -1.96 1.95
CA PHE A 114 -9.85 -2.88 1.98
C PHE A 114 -10.44 -3.05 3.38
N LEU A 115 -9.58 -3.01 4.41
CA LEU A 115 -9.95 -3.21 5.81
C LEU A 115 -10.50 -1.94 6.47
N GLY A 116 -10.60 -0.82 5.76
CA GLY A 116 -11.19 0.41 6.27
C GLY A 116 -10.32 1.17 7.28
N GLN A 117 -9.00 0.96 7.28
CA GLN A 117 -8.06 1.68 8.16
C GLN A 117 -7.61 3.05 7.59
N PHE A 118 -8.24 3.53 6.52
CA PHE A 118 -8.03 4.88 6.02
C PHE A 118 -8.97 5.83 6.78
N PRO A 119 -8.47 6.93 7.38
CA PRO A 119 -9.36 8.00 7.80
C PRO A 119 -10.09 8.51 6.55
N SER A 120 -11.43 8.52 6.61
CA SER A 120 -12.26 9.15 5.59
C SER A 120 -11.80 10.61 5.46
N SER A 121 -11.44 11.01 4.24
CA SER A 121 -11.26 12.43 3.89
C SER A 121 -12.59 13.18 3.99
#